data_AF-A0A7W1CPX8-F1
#
_entry.id   AF-A0A7W1CPX8-F1
#
_cell.length_a   1.000
_cell.length_b   1.000
_cell.length_c   1.000
_cell.angle_alpha   90.00
_cell.angle_beta   90.00
_cell.angle_gamma   90.00
#
_symmetry.space_group_name_H-M   'P 1'
#
loop_
_entity.id
_entity.type
_entity.pdbx_description
1 polymer ?
#
loop_
_entity_poly.entity_id
_entity_poly.type
_entity_poly.pdbx_seq_one_letter_code
_entity_poly.pdbx_strand_id
1 'polypeptide(L)'
;LYTTLQLTGLPIGVSVLCPGWVRTNIIDADRNWPAELGPRPPDDPTRDVYERHVRRAIDEGSTPAYVADAVADAVAAGRFWVFPNQEFLDLVVDRWHSVAAREDPVPAEHVPGMPPREQIIAEVLASLGLAPPGTSPADDAP
;
A
#
# COMPACT_ATOMS: atom_id res chain seq x y z
N LEU A 1 -0.42 13.18 -20.19
CA LEU A 1 0.89 13.81 -19.88
C LEU A 1 2.02 13.14 -20.66
N TYR A 2 2.47 11.92 -20.32
CA TYR A 2 3.57 11.25 -21.03
C TYR A 2 3.35 11.14 -22.55
N THR A 3 2.22 10.54 -22.98
CA THR A 3 1.88 10.40 -24.40
C THR A 3 1.75 11.75 -25.11
N THR A 4 1.17 12.74 -24.44
CA THR A 4 1.03 14.11 -24.96
C THR A 4 2.38 14.76 -25.25
N LEU A 5 3.35 14.65 -24.33
CA LEU A 5 4.68 15.25 -24.49
C LEU A 5 5.51 14.54 -25.57
N GLN A 6 5.35 13.23 -25.71
CA GLN A 6 5.95 12.47 -26.81
C GLN A 6 5.39 12.91 -28.16
N LEU A 7 4.07 13.08 -28.26
CA LEU A 7 3.41 13.52 -29.49
C LEU A 7 3.81 14.94 -29.91
N THR A 8 4.09 15.84 -28.96
CA THR A 8 4.50 17.22 -29.26
C THR A 8 5.99 17.36 -29.55
N GLY A 9 6.77 16.29 -29.44
CA GLY A 9 8.21 16.29 -29.74
C GLY A 9 9.04 17.17 -28.81
N LEU A 10 8.53 17.48 -27.61
CA LEU A 10 9.27 18.27 -26.63
C LEU A 10 10.39 17.40 -26.02
N PRO A 11 11.58 17.97 -25.75
CA PRO A 11 12.70 17.24 -25.16
C PRO A 11 12.53 17.04 -23.65
N ILE A 12 11.35 16.61 -23.21
CA ILE A 12 10.98 16.43 -21.80
C ILE A 12 10.52 14.99 -21.60
N GLY A 13 11.24 14.25 -20.76
CA GLY A 13 10.84 12.93 -20.28
C GLY A 13 9.89 13.01 -19.09
N VAL A 14 9.04 11.99 -18.93
CA VAL A 14 8.18 11.82 -17.74
C VAL A 14 8.25 10.37 -17.31
N SER A 15 8.23 10.17 -15.99
CA SER A 15 8.18 8.85 -15.34
C SER A 15 7.20 8.89 -14.17
N VAL A 16 6.69 7.72 -13.77
CA VAL A 16 5.84 7.50 -12.61
C VAL A 16 6.51 6.46 -11.72
N LEU A 17 6.81 6.86 -10.49
CA LEU A 17 7.37 6.00 -9.46
C LEU A 17 6.24 5.36 -8.64
N CYS A 18 6.26 4.04 -8.56
CA CYS A 18 5.32 3.21 -7.81
C CYS A 18 6.11 2.23 -6.92
N PRO A 19 6.63 2.68 -5.76
CA PRO A 19 7.42 1.84 -4.88
C PRO A 19 6.52 0.99 -3.97
N GLY A 20 7.10 -0.08 -3.41
CA GLY A 20 6.53 -0.77 -2.26
C GLY A 20 6.75 0.00 -0.96
N TRP A 21 6.96 -0.71 0.15
CA TRP A 21 7.33 -0.07 1.41
C TRP A 21 8.72 0.57 1.32
N VAL A 22 8.80 1.85 1.70
CA VAL A 22 10.05 2.59 1.76
C VAL A 22 10.23 3.16 3.15
N ARG A 23 11.39 2.90 3.76
CA ARG A 23 11.75 3.34 5.10
C ARG A 23 11.87 4.86 5.18
N THR A 24 10.74 5.49 5.44
CA THR A 24 10.51 6.93 5.48
C THR A 24 9.59 7.26 6.64
N ASN A 25 9.42 8.55 6.94
CA ASN A 25 8.52 8.99 7.99
C ASN A 25 7.07 9.16 7.47
N ILE A 26 6.61 8.36 6.49
CA ILE A 26 5.27 8.52 5.92
C ILE A 26 4.16 8.17 6.94
N ILE A 27 4.45 7.25 7.86
CA ILE A 27 3.49 6.85 8.89
C ILE A 27 3.13 8.00 9.85
N ASP A 28 4.06 8.95 10.05
CA ASP A 28 3.86 10.13 10.89
C ASP A 28 3.42 11.36 10.06
N ALA A 29 2.78 11.15 8.91
CA ALA A 29 2.43 12.22 7.95
C ALA A 29 1.48 13.28 8.51
N ASP A 30 0.79 13.01 9.62
CA ASP A 30 -0.07 13.96 10.33
C ASP A 30 0.67 15.27 10.67
N ARG A 31 2.00 15.23 10.85
CA ARG A 31 2.83 16.42 11.05
C ARG A 31 2.81 17.41 9.86
N ASN A 32 2.42 16.95 8.67
CA ASN A 32 2.36 17.74 7.45
C ASN A 32 0.95 18.30 7.17
N TRP A 33 -0.03 18.06 8.06
CA TRP A 33 -1.40 18.53 7.88
C TRP A 33 -1.46 20.07 7.86
N PRO A 34 -1.87 20.70 6.74
CA PRO A 34 -1.90 22.16 6.64
C PRO A 34 -2.91 22.80 7.59
N ALA A 35 -2.49 23.87 8.27
CA ALA A 35 -3.35 24.56 9.24
C ALA A 35 -4.60 25.16 8.59
N GLU A 36 -4.53 25.54 7.30
CA GLU A 36 -5.65 26.12 6.55
C GLU A 36 -6.80 25.11 6.32
N LEU A 37 -6.54 23.80 6.46
CA LEU A 37 -7.57 22.76 6.38
C LEU A 37 -8.33 22.59 7.72
N GLY A 38 -7.92 23.31 8.77
CA GLY A 38 -8.50 23.20 10.10
C GLY A 38 -8.06 21.92 10.85
N PRO A 39 -8.80 21.53 11.92
CA PRO A 39 -8.49 20.34 12.70
C PRO A 39 -8.48 19.08 11.83
N ARG A 40 -7.52 18.19 12.08
CA ARG A 40 -7.46 16.89 11.42
C ARG A 40 -8.71 16.07 11.79
N PRO A 41 -9.30 15.32 10.83
CA PRO A 41 -10.35 14.36 11.12
C PRO A 41 -9.90 13.32 12.18
N PRO A 42 -10.82 12.80 13.00
CA PRO A 42 -10.49 11.74 13.94
C PRO A 42 -10.10 10.45 13.20
N ASP A 43 -9.37 9.59 13.90
CA ASP A 43 -8.93 8.31 13.37
C ASP A 43 -10.04 7.27 13.31
N ASP A 44 -9.88 6.32 12.39
CA ASP A 44 -10.69 5.11 12.39
C ASP A 44 -10.45 4.32 13.69
N PRO A 45 -11.49 3.74 14.31
CA PRO A 45 -11.36 2.95 15.54
C PRO A 45 -10.37 1.78 15.45
N THR A 46 -10.06 1.32 14.23
CA THR A 46 -9.16 0.19 13.95
C THR A 46 -7.75 0.63 13.55
N ARG A 47 -7.49 1.95 13.48
CA ARG A 47 -6.21 2.53 13.02
C ARG A 47 -5.02 1.93 13.76
N ASP A 48 -5.08 1.80 15.07
CA ASP A 48 -3.96 1.31 15.88
C ASP A 48 -3.48 -0.09 15.48
N VAL A 49 -4.40 -0.97 15.09
CA VAL A 49 -4.06 -2.33 14.63
C VAL A 49 -3.28 -2.25 13.33
N TYR A 50 -3.79 -1.50 12.35
CA TYR A 50 -3.13 -1.34 11.05
C TYR A 50 -1.81 -0.57 11.17
N GLU A 51 -1.77 0.50 11.96
CA GLU A 51 -0.60 1.37 12.08
C GLU A 51 0.62 0.60 12.58
N ARG A 52 0.46 -0.33 13.54
CA ARG A 52 1.58 -1.17 14.01
C ARG A 52 2.19 -2.01 12.90
N HIS A 53 1.36 -2.69 12.11
CA HIS A 53 1.83 -3.55 11.02
C HIS A 53 2.41 -2.73 9.87
N VAL A 54 1.78 -1.62 9.51
CA VAL A 54 2.28 -0.70 8.48
C VAL A 54 3.61 -0.07 8.90
N ARG A 55 3.75 0.37 10.16
CA ARG A 55 5.01 0.92 10.69
C ARG A 55 6.13 -0.09 10.58
N ARG A 56 5.88 -1.35 10.98
CA ARG A 56 6.85 -2.44 10.82
C ARG A 56 7.23 -2.66 9.34
N ALA A 57 6.24 -2.71 8.45
CA ALA A 57 6.49 -2.92 7.02
C ALA A 57 7.32 -1.77 6.40
N ILE A 58 7.11 -0.53 6.85
CA ILE A 58 7.92 0.63 6.48
C ILE A 58 9.35 0.51 7.02
N ASP A 59 9.51 0.14 8.29
CA ASP A 59 10.82 0.02 8.95
C ASP A 59 11.68 -1.10 8.33
N GLU A 60 11.04 -2.19 7.91
CA GLU A 60 11.65 -3.31 7.20
C GLU A 60 11.73 -3.10 5.68
N GLY A 61 11.16 -2.01 5.17
CA GLY A 61 11.05 -1.70 3.75
C GLY A 61 12.36 -1.27 3.08
N SER A 62 12.27 -0.97 1.79
CA SER A 62 13.40 -0.53 0.97
C SER A 62 13.97 0.79 1.48
N THR A 63 15.29 0.99 1.32
CA THR A 63 15.89 2.28 1.69
C THR A 63 15.52 3.37 0.67
N PRO A 64 15.43 4.64 1.08
CA PRO A 64 15.23 5.74 0.13
C PRO A 64 16.33 5.81 -0.95
N ALA A 65 17.57 5.44 -0.62
CA ALA A 65 18.67 5.41 -1.58
C ALA A 65 18.45 4.38 -2.70
N TYR A 66 18.03 3.16 -2.36
CA TYR A 66 17.67 2.13 -3.34
C TYR A 66 16.59 2.61 -4.32
N VAL A 67 15.55 3.27 -3.79
CA VAL A 67 14.47 3.82 -4.62
C VAL A 67 14.98 4.98 -5.50
N ALA A 68 15.86 5.82 -4.96
CA ALA A 68 16.48 6.90 -5.72
C ALA A 68 17.34 6.40 -6.89
N ASP A 69 18.09 5.31 -6.69
CA ASP A 69 18.88 4.67 -7.76
C ASP A 69 17.95 4.16 -8.89
N ALA A 70 16.86 3.47 -8.53
CA ALA A 70 15.88 3.00 -9.51
C ALA A 70 15.24 4.15 -10.32
N VAL A 71 15.00 5.30 -9.68
CA VAL A 71 14.51 6.51 -10.35
C VAL A 71 15.57 7.08 -11.28
N ALA A 72 16.82 7.22 -10.82
CA ALA A 72 17.91 7.75 -11.62
C ALA A 72 18.12 6.91 -12.89
N ASP A 73 18.12 5.59 -12.76
CA ASP A 73 18.22 4.65 -13.87
C ASP A 73 17.05 4.78 -14.85
N ALA A 74 15.83 4.96 -14.33
CA ALA A 74 14.65 5.11 -15.17
C ALA A 74 14.66 6.43 -15.95
N VAL A 75 15.07 7.53 -15.31
CA VAL A 75 15.22 8.84 -15.96
C VAL A 75 16.28 8.77 -17.05
N ALA A 76 17.45 8.21 -16.77
CA ALA A 76 18.53 8.06 -17.74
C ALA A 76 18.11 7.20 -18.96
N ALA A 77 17.29 6.18 -18.73
CA ALA A 77 16.78 5.30 -19.78
C ALA A 77 15.46 5.78 -20.44
N GLY A 78 14.90 6.92 -20.03
CA GLY A 78 13.62 7.42 -20.55
C GLY A 78 12.41 6.50 -20.27
N ARG A 79 12.47 5.70 -19.20
CA ARG A 79 11.42 4.73 -18.83
C ARG A 79 10.29 5.41 -18.08
N PHE A 80 9.04 5.15 -18.50
CA PHE A 80 7.87 5.74 -17.86
C PHE A 80 7.54 5.06 -16.52
N TRP A 81 7.37 3.73 -16.50
CA TRP A 81 7.01 3.00 -15.29
C TRP A 81 8.24 2.64 -14.46
N VAL A 82 8.23 3.01 -13.17
CA VAL A 82 9.31 2.70 -12.23
C VAL A 82 8.71 1.95 -11.05
N PHE A 83 8.93 0.63 -11.03
CA PHE A 83 8.54 -0.28 -9.94
C PHE A 83 9.81 -0.86 -9.30
N PRO A 84 10.36 -0.24 -8.24
CA PRO A 84 11.53 -0.75 -7.54
C PRO A 84 11.31 -2.13 -6.87
N ASN A 85 10.06 -2.53 -6.65
CA ASN A 85 9.66 -3.72 -5.91
C ASN A 85 8.73 -4.58 -6.78
N GLN A 86 9.22 -5.71 -7.29
CA GLN A 86 8.48 -6.57 -8.22
C GLN A 86 7.24 -7.18 -7.56
N GLU A 87 7.35 -7.55 -6.29
CA GLU A 87 6.28 -8.18 -5.51
C GLU A 87 5.02 -7.31 -5.39
N PHE A 88 5.15 -5.98 -5.49
CA PHE A 88 4.00 -5.07 -5.55
C PHE A 88 3.40 -4.97 -6.94
N LEU A 89 4.23 -5.08 -8.00
CA LEU A 89 3.73 -5.13 -9.38
C LEU A 89 2.91 -6.41 -9.61
N ASP A 90 3.31 -7.53 -9.00
CA ASP A 90 2.59 -8.80 -9.11
C ASP A 90 1.15 -8.68 -8.56
N LEU A 91 0.97 -8.01 -7.41
CA LEU A 91 -0.38 -7.70 -6.88
C LEU A 91 -1.23 -6.86 -7.84
N VAL A 92 -0.60 -5.93 -8.57
CA VAL A 92 -1.28 -5.13 -9.58
C VAL A 92 -1.69 -6.00 -10.77
N VAL A 93 -0.82 -6.90 -11.22
CA VAL A 93 -1.10 -7.85 -12.32
C VAL A 93 -2.28 -8.77 -11.96
N ASP A 94 -2.29 -9.33 -10.76
CA ASP A 94 -3.40 -10.17 -10.28
C ASP A 94 -4.73 -9.41 -10.27
N ARG A 95 -4.71 -8.16 -9.79
CA ARG A 95 -5.89 -7.29 -9.85
C ARG A 95 -6.34 -7.05 -11.29
N TRP A 96 -5.42 -6.84 -12.24
CA TRP A 96 -5.77 -6.67 -13.66
C TRP A 96 -6.42 -7.93 -14.25
N HIS A 97 -5.99 -9.12 -13.85
CA HIS A 97 -6.64 -10.37 -14.24
C HIS A 97 -8.08 -10.46 -13.73
N SER A 98 -8.32 -10.14 -12.45
CA SER A 98 -9.67 -10.10 -11.87
C SER A 98 -10.58 -9.09 -12.59
N VAL A 99 -10.06 -7.90 -12.92
CA VAL A 99 -10.80 -6.90 -13.71
C VAL A 99 -11.17 -7.44 -15.10
N ALA A 100 -10.25 -8.10 -15.79
CA ALA A 100 -10.51 -8.69 -17.10
C ALA A 100 -11.57 -9.81 -17.02
N ALA A 101 -11.58 -10.57 -15.91
CA ALA A 101 -12.57 -11.60 -15.62
C ALA A 101 -13.93 -11.02 -15.16
N ARG A 102 -14.00 -9.72 -14.83
CA ARG A 102 -15.17 -9.06 -14.22
C ARG A 102 -15.57 -9.67 -12.88
N GLU A 103 -14.58 -10.12 -12.12
CA GLU A 103 -14.77 -10.61 -10.77
C GLU A 103 -14.89 -9.45 -9.79
N ASP A 104 -15.60 -9.68 -8.69
CA ASP A 104 -15.64 -8.72 -7.59
C ASP A 104 -14.23 -8.56 -7.01
N PRO A 105 -13.85 -7.34 -6.56
CA PRO A 105 -12.54 -7.10 -6.01
C PRO A 105 -12.34 -7.91 -4.73
N VAL A 106 -11.39 -8.84 -4.77
CA VAL A 106 -10.95 -9.58 -3.58
C VAL A 106 -9.68 -8.91 -3.04
N PRO A 107 -9.61 -8.57 -1.74
CA PRO A 107 -8.38 -8.12 -1.13
C PRO A 107 -7.26 -9.15 -1.30
N ALA A 108 -6.03 -8.69 -1.54
CA ALA A 108 -4.87 -9.58 -1.63
C ALA A 108 -4.74 -10.40 -0.34
N GLU A 109 -4.58 -11.71 -0.46
CA GLU A 109 -4.40 -12.60 0.69
C GLU A 109 -3.08 -12.30 1.42
N HIS A 110 -2.04 -12.01 0.64
CA HIS A 110 -0.73 -11.63 1.13
C HIS A 110 -0.31 -10.30 0.52
N VAL A 111 -0.08 -9.30 1.38
CA VAL A 111 0.61 -8.07 1.00
C VAL A 111 2.05 -8.19 1.53
N PRO A 112 3.08 -7.96 0.69
CA PRO A 112 4.48 -8.03 1.14
C PRO A 112 4.70 -7.21 2.41
N GLY A 113 5.38 -7.78 3.41
CA GLY A 113 5.67 -7.10 4.68
C GLY A 113 4.50 -6.98 5.67
N MET A 114 3.29 -7.39 5.29
CA MET A 114 2.12 -7.42 6.18
C MET A 114 1.83 -8.84 6.67
N PRO A 115 1.25 -9.02 7.87
CA PRO A 115 0.77 -10.33 8.31
C PRO A 115 -0.40 -10.82 7.44
N PRO A 116 -0.72 -12.13 7.48
CA PRO A 116 -1.87 -12.68 6.77
C PRO A 116 -3.17 -11.95 7.12
N ARG A 117 -4.07 -11.78 6.14
CA ARG A 117 -5.33 -11.02 6.33
C ARG A 117 -6.14 -11.51 7.53
N GLU A 118 -6.16 -12.81 7.77
CA GLU A 118 -6.96 -13.45 8.82
C GLU A 118 -6.48 -13.01 10.21
N GLN A 119 -5.17 -12.85 10.37
CA GLN A 119 -4.59 -12.32 11.60
C GLN A 119 -5.00 -10.86 11.83
N ILE A 120 -4.93 -10.02 10.80
CA ILE A 120 -5.33 -8.60 10.89
C ILE A 120 -6.82 -8.50 11.26
N ILE A 121 -7.68 -9.27 10.59
CA ILE A 121 -9.12 -9.29 10.86
C ILE A 121 -9.39 -9.72 12.31
N ALA A 122 -8.72 -10.77 12.79
CA ALA A 122 -8.87 -11.22 14.18
C ALA A 122 -8.46 -10.12 15.18
N GLU A 123 -7.35 -9.42 14.93
CA GLU A 123 -6.89 -8.31 15.78
C GLU A 123 -7.87 -7.12 15.76
N VAL A 124 -8.43 -6.79 14.58
CA VAL A 124 -9.44 -5.72 14.42
C VAL A 124 -10.74 -6.06 15.14
N LEU A 125 -11.23 -7.28 14.99
CA LEU A 125 -12.46 -7.70 15.67
C LEU A 125 -12.26 -7.70 17.19
N ALA A 126 -11.10 -8.17 17.67
CA ALA A 126 -10.74 -8.11 19.07
C ALA A 126 -10.69 -6.66 19.60
N SER A 127 -10.13 -5.70 18.84
CA SER A 127 -10.08 -4.29 19.26
C SER A 127 -11.47 -3.64 19.31
N LEU A 128 -12.42 -4.15 18.54
CA LEU A 128 -13.82 -3.71 18.54
C LEU A 128 -14.71 -4.47 19.54
N GLY A 129 -14.17 -5.47 20.25
CA GLY A 129 -14.95 -6.34 21.14
C GLY A 129 -15.92 -7.28 20.42
N LEU A 130 -15.64 -7.58 19.14
CA LEU A 130 -16.43 -8.48 18.30
C LEU A 130 -15.75 -9.85 18.20
N ALA A 131 -16.54 -10.93 18.13
CA ALA A 131 -16.00 -12.28 17.95
C ALA A 131 -15.60 -12.53 16.48
N PRO A 132 -14.53 -13.31 16.21
CA PRO A 132 -14.14 -13.68 14.86
C PRO A 132 -15.24 -14.50 14.15
N PRO A 133 -15.41 -14.35 12.83
CA PRO A 133 -16.36 -15.16 12.08
C PRO A 133 -15.99 -16.64 12.19
N GLY A 134 -16.89 -17.46 12.74
CA GLY A 134 -16.70 -18.91 12.90
C GLY A 134 -16.78 -19.43 14.33
N THR A 135 -16.71 -18.58 15.36
CA THR A 135 -17.00 -18.99 16.75
C THR A 135 -18.51 -18.89 16.99
N SER A 136 -19.25 -19.92 16.57
CA SER A 136 -20.61 -20.14 17.08
C SER A 136 -20.51 -20.56 18.55
N PRO A 137 -21.33 -20.03 19.47
CA PRO A 137 -21.37 -20.46 20.88
C PRO A 137 -21.91 -21.90 21.06
N ALA A 138 -22.13 -22.64 19.98
CA ALA A 138 -22.66 -24.00 19.99
C ALA A 138 -21.59 -25.11 20.11
N ASP A 139 -20.30 -24.80 19.96
CA ASP A 139 -19.21 -25.79 20.06
C ASP A 139 -18.68 -26.00 21.49
N ASP A 140 -19.27 -25.32 22.48
CA ASP A 140 -18.88 -25.36 23.91
C ASP A 140 -20.04 -25.81 24.83
N ALA A 141 -20.84 -26.78 24.38
CA ALA A 141 -21.74 -27.52 25.27
C ALA A 141 -21.16 -28.92 25.56
N PRO A 142 -21.06 -29.34 26.84
CA PRO A 142 -20.39 -30.58 27.25
C PRO A 142 -21.11 -31.86 26.82
#